data_AF-F9UJ86-F1
#
_entry.id   AF-F9UJ86-F1
#
_cell.length_a   1.000
_cell.length_b   1.000
_cell.length_c   1.000
_cell.angle_alpha   90.00
_cell.angle_beta   90.00
_cell.angle_gamma   90.00
#
_symmetry.space_group_name_H-M   'P 1'
#
loop_
_entity.id
_entity.type
_entity.pdbx_description
1 polymer ?
#
loop_
_entity_poly.entity_id
_entity_poly.type
_entity_poly.pdbx_seq_one_letter_code
_entity_poly.pdbx_strand_id
1 'polypeptide(L)'
;MSTERKKILLGISGGPDSMFLLYWAIKKYKKENLIVNTVNYNYRNDSHEDVAIVKKFCLENQILFLEKEFFYHTDERYQKENFEKLARCDRYDFFKENYDKYNCQKLLLAHHKDDFLETAIMQKEAKKKLFFYGIKEKTLLQNMLVYRPFIKKYFKNEILEYCQKFNLPYHLDYTNELPITTRNKIRLKLKEWSSKEKNSFIKQINKENKITQKIYKKALKELQQWKKTAYEQNYFKNLKYKIEILVILLHQKFQVLNLSSGKLENIKNFILSSNRTSKFLLKNDLYLIKNKGKLSF
;
A
#
# COMPACT_ATOMS: atom_id res chain seq x y z
N MET A 1 10.68 -30.61 12.11
CA MET A 1 11.68 -29.52 12.20
C MET A 1 11.10 -28.28 11.55
N SER A 2 10.88 -27.18 12.29
CA SER A 2 10.47 -25.92 11.68
C SER A 2 11.64 -25.37 10.87
N THR A 3 11.58 -25.45 9.55
CA THR A 3 12.52 -24.74 8.68
C THR A 3 12.36 -23.25 8.95
N GLU A 4 13.27 -22.70 9.75
CA GLU A 4 13.26 -21.30 10.14
C GLU A 4 13.34 -20.43 8.86
N ARG A 5 12.30 -19.63 8.59
CA ARG A 5 12.28 -18.74 7.43
C ARG A 5 13.34 -17.67 7.59
N LYS A 6 14.48 -17.84 6.90
CA LYS A 6 15.62 -16.92 6.96
C LYS A 6 15.69 -15.96 5.78
N LYS A 7 15.04 -16.29 4.66
CA LYS A 7 15.13 -15.50 3.42
C LYS A 7 14.35 -14.19 3.52
N ILE A 8 14.97 -13.10 3.06
CA ILE A 8 14.43 -11.75 3.01
C ILE A 8 14.36 -11.32 1.55
N LEU A 9 13.16 -11.05 1.07
CA LEU A 9 12.93 -10.52 -0.27
C LEU A 9 13.05 -9.00 -0.26
N LEU A 10 13.66 -8.40 -1.27
CA LEU A 10 13.74 -6.96 -1.46
C LEU A 10 13.15 -6.57 -2.81
N GLY A 11 12.27 -5.57 -2.84
CA GLY A 11 11.85 -4.93 -4.09
C GLY A 11 12.77 -3.76 -4.41
N ILE A 12 13.65 -3.89 -5.41
CA ILE A 12 14.65 -2.89 -5.77
C ILE A 12 14.37 -2.37 -7.18
N SER A 13 14.33 -1.05 -7.37
CA SER A 13 13.94 -0.41 -8.64
C SER A 13 15.08 0.35 -9.32
N GLY A 14 16.31 0.30 -8.81
CA GLY A 14 17.47 1.05 -9.35
C GLY A 14 17.57 2.52 -8.91
N GLY A 15 16.47 3.08 -8.41
CA GLY A 15 16.46 4.44 -7.84
C GLY A 15 17.13 4.54 -6.46
N PRO A 16 17.45 5.76 -6.00
CA PRO A 16 18.28 6.01 -4.81
C PRO A 16 17.72 5.38 -3.52
N ASP A 17 16.40 5.45 -3.29
CA ASP A 17 15.80 4.88 -2.07
C ASP A 17 15.97 3.37 -2.02
N SER A 18 15.78 2.73 -3.18
CA SER A 18 15.89 1.29 -3.32
C SER A 18 17.33 0.80 -3.22
N MET A 19 18.28 1.52 -3.82
CA MET A 19 19.70 1.19 -3.70
C MET A 19 20.22 1.39 -2.27
N PHE A 20 19.74 2.43 -1.57
CA PHE A 20 20.02 2.60 -0.15
C PHE A 20 19.41 1.48 0.71
N LEU A 21 18.21 0.99 0.38
CA LEU A 21 17.61 -0.17 1.05
C LEU A 21 18.46 -1.43 0.87
N LEU A 22 18.95 -1.68 -0.35
CA LEU A 22 19.80 -2.82 -0.64
C LEU A 22 21.11 -2.76 0.15
N TYR A 23 21.78 -1.60 0.14
CA TYR A 23 22.97 -1.36 0.95
C TYR A 23 22.71 -1.59 2.44
N TRP A 24 21.64 -0.99 2.98
CA TRP A 24 21.25 -1.15 4.38
C TRP A 24 20.97 -2.61 4.75
N ALA A 25 20.32 -3.37 3.86
CA ALA A 25 19.98 -4.76 4.10
C ALA A 25 21.22 -5.66 4.15
N ILE A 26 22.22 -5.42 3.30
CA ILE A 26 23.51 -6.13 3.33
C ILE A 26 24.23 -5.94 4.66
N LYS A 27 24.14 -4.74 5.25
CA LYS A 27 24.72 -4.48 6.57
C LYS A 27 23.91 -5.12 7.71
N LYS A 28 22.63 -5.43 7.49
CA LYS A 28 21.71 -5.91 8.53
C LYS A 28 21.52 -7.42 8.54
N TYR A 29 21.65 -8.07 7.40
CA TYR A 29 21.36 -9.49 7.19
C TYR A 29 22.53 -10.18 6.49
N LYS A 30 22.61 -11.51 6.63
CA LYS A 30 23.57 -12.30 5.86
C LYS A 30 23.22 -12.27 4.38
N LYS A 31 24.21 -12.04 3.51
CA LYS A 31 24.04 -11.84 2.06
C LYS A 31 23.33 -13.02 1.39
N GLU A 32 23.67 -14.24 1.78
CA GLU A 32 23.05 -15.47 1.26
C GLU A 32 21.55 -15.57 1.58
N ASN A 33 21.04 -14.80 2.54
CA ASN A 33 19.62 -14.75 2.88
C ASN A 33 18.86 -13.63 2.15
N LEU A 34 19.53 -12.80 1.38
CA LEU A 34 18.90 -11.73 0.62
C LEU A 34 18.55 -12.20 -0.79
N ILE A 35 17.37 -11.80 -1.26
CA ILE A 35 16.89 -12.03 -2.61
C ILE A 35 16.37 -10.71 -3.13
N VAL A 36 16.91 -10.25 -4.25
CA VAL A 36 16.55 -8.97 -4.88
C VAL A 36 15.63 -9.23 -6.06
N ASN A 37 14.48 -8.57 -6.04
CA ASN A 37 13.51 -8.56 -7.13
C ASN A 37 13.44 -7.17 -7.75
N THR A 38 13.64 -7.10 -9.06
CA THR A 38 13.49 -5.90 -9.86
C THR A 38 12.43 -6.10 -10.94
N VAL A 39 11.61 -5.08 -11.15
CA VAL A 39 10.59 -5.08 -12.20
C VAL A 39 10.87 -3.91 -13.14
N ASN A 40 11.05 -4.20 -14.41
CA ASN A 40 11.20 -3.21 -15.47
C ASN A 40 9.92 -3.20 -16.33
N TYR A 41 9.27 -2.05 -16.46
CA TYR A 41 8.07 -1.90 -17.30
C TYR A 41 8.36 -1.39 -18.71
N ASN A 42 9.64 -1.12 -19.02
CA ASN A 42 10.06 -0.51 -20.28
C ASN A 42 9.24 0.75 -20.59
N TYR A 43 9.00 1.57 -19.57
CA TYR A 43 8.22 2.81 -19.65
C TYR A 43 9.07 4.00 -20.13
N ARG A 44 10.38 3.96 -19.85
CA ARG A 44 11.37 4.94 -20.32
C ARG A 44 12.41 4.21 -21.16
N ASN A 45 12.98 4.89 -22.14
CA ASN A 45 14.03 4.31 -22.99
C ASN A 45 15.28 3.90 -22.20
N ASP A 46 15.56 4.58 -21.08
CA ASP A 46 16.70 4.37 -20.18
C ASP A 46 16.36 3.50 -18.96
N SER A 47 15.18 2.84 -18.91
CA SER A 47 14.82 2.00 -17.76
C SER A 47 15.68 0.74 -17.63
N HIS A 48 16.36 0.33 -18.70
CA HIS A 48 17.35 -0.75 -18.68
C HIS A 48 18.59 -0.38 -17.84
N GLU A 49 18.92 0.91 -17.71
CA GLU A 49 20.02 1.36 -16.85
C GLU A 49 19.70 1.14 -15.36
N ASP A 50 18.43 1.32 -14.96
CA ASP A 50 17.95 1.05 -13.60
C ASP A 50 18.26 -0.41 -13.21
N VAL A 51 17.92 -1.34 -14.10
CA VAL A 51 18.13 -2.78 -13.93
C VAL A 51 19.63 -3.10 -13.91
N ALA A 52 20.38 -2.56 -14.86
CA ALA A 52 21.81 -2.84 -15.00
C ALA A 52 22.59 -2.49 -13.72
N ILE A 53 22.26 -1.35 -13.09
CA ILE A 53 22.84 -0.94 -11.81
C ILE A 53 22.56 -1.97 -10.71
N VAL A 54 21.29 -2.39 -10.57
CA VAL A 54 20.91 -3.36 -9.53
C VAL A 54 21.56 -4.72 -9.76
N LYS A 55 21.54 -5.20 -11.00
CA LYS A 55 22.11 -6.48 -11.40
C LYS A 55 23.61 -6.52 -11.12
N LYS A 56 24.34 -5.48 -11.52
CA LYS A 56 25.77 -5.32 -11.23
C LYS A 56 26.04 -5.33 -9.73
N PHE A 57 25.30 -4.52 -8.96
CA PHE A 57 25.49 -4.43 -7.52
C PHE A 57 25.23 -5.77 -6.81
N CYS A 58 24.22 -6.53 -7.24
CA CYS A 58 23.91 -7.85 -6.70
C CYS A 58 25.00 -8.88 -7.04
N LEU A 59 25.51 -8.85 -8.27
CA LEU A 59 26.60 -9.73 -8.72
C LEU A 59 27.87 -9.52 -7.89
N GLU A 60 28.31 -8.26 -7.74
CA GLU A 60 29.48 -7.87 -6.94
C GLU A 60 29.33 -8.28 -5.46
N ASN A 61 28.10 -8.35 -4.96
CA ASN A 61 27.82 -8.70 -3.57
C ASN A 61 27.37 -10.16 -3.36
N GLN A 62 27.35 -10.99 -4.42
CA GLN A 62 26.92 -12.39 -4.37
C GLN A 62 25.49 -12.55 -3.80
N ILE A 63 24.57 -11.71 -4.27
CA ILE A 63 23.16 -11.72 -3.88
C ILE A 63 22.32 -12.26 -5.05
N LEU A 64 21.35 -13.14 -4.75
CA LEU A 64 20.42 -13.64 -5.77
C LEU A 64 19.59 -12.48 -6.34
N PHE A 65 19.74 -12.24 -7.64
CA PHE A 65 19.00 -11.24 -8.40
C PHE A 65 17.97 -11.90 -9.31
N LEU A 66 16.74 -11.42 -9.23
CA LEU A 66 15.61 -11.88 -10.05
C LEU A 66 14.94 -10.68 -10.68
N GLU A 67 14.68 -10.80 -11.98
CA GLU A 67 14.09 -9.75 -12.78
C GLU A 67 12.76 -10.22 -13.40
N LYS A 68 11.84 -9.28 -13.55
CA LYS A 68 10.66 -9.43 -14.41
C LYS A 68 10.54 -8.22 -15.31
N GLU A 69 10.39 -8.47 -16.60
CA GLU A 69 10.11 -7.43 -17.58
C GLU A 69 8.64 -7.45 -18.00
N PHE A 70 8.10 -6.25 -18.17
CA PHE A 70 6.82 -5.97 -18.81
C PHE A 70 7.05 -4.91 -19.89
N PHE A 71 6.24 -4.92 -20.94
CA PHE A 71 6.35 -3.97 -22.05
C PHE A 71 5.13 -3.07 -22.05
N TYR A 72 5.26 -1.89 -21.43
CA TYR A 72 4.17 -0.93 -21.28
C TYR A 72 3.51 -0.56 -22.62
N HIS A 73 4.32 -0.32 -23.67
CA HIS A 73 3.84 0.17 -24.96
C HIS A 73 3.08 -0.87 -25.78
N THR A 74 3.29 -2.16 -25.54
CA THR A 74 2.69 -3.25 -26.34
C THR A 74 1.62 -4.02 -25.60
N ASP A 75 1.49 -3.85 -24.29
CA ASP A 75 0.46 -4.51 -23.48
C ASP A 75 -0.77 -3.60 -23.33
N GLU A 76 -1.81 -3.93 -24.09
CA GLU A 76 -3.08 -3.19 -24.13
C GLU A 76 -3.74 -3.01 -22.76
N ARG A 77 -3.45 -3.87 -21.79
CA ARG A 77 -4.01 -3.75 -20.43
C ARG A 77 -3.58 -2.42 -19.79
N TYR A 78 -2.36 -1.96 -20.07
CA TYR A 78 -1.84 -0.70 -19.55
C TYR A 78 -2.45 0.55 -20.21
N GLN A 79 -3.09 0.39 -21.37
CA GLN A 79 -3.80 1.48 -22.05
C GLN A 79 -5.27 1.57 -21.61
N LYS A 80 -5.87 0.43 -21.25
CA LYS A 80 -7.28 0.33 -20.83
C LYS A 80 -7.50 0.64 -19.34
N GLU A 81 -6.50 0.42 -18.49
CA GLU A 81 -6.57 0.70 -17.06
C GLU A 81 -5.60 1.80 -16.61
N ASN A 82 -5.76 2.26 -15.37
CA ASN A 82 -4.76 3.14 -14.74
C ASN A 82 -3.43 2.37 -14.61
N PHE A 83 -2.42 2.77 -15.40
CA PHE A 83 -1.08 2.17 -15.43
C PHE A 83 -0.50 1.94 -14.02
N GLU A 84 -0.53 2.94 -13.13
CA GLU A 84 0.05 2.81 -11.79
C GLU A 84 -0.60 1.69 -10.98
N LYS A 85 -1.91 1.49 -11.16
CA LYS A 85 -2.67 0.44 -10.47
C LYS A 85 -2.28 -0.94 -11.03
N LEU A 86 -2.27 -1.10 -12.35
CA LEU A 86 -1.96 -2.38 -12.97
C LEU A 86 -0.49 -2.77 -12.76
N ALA A 87 0.44 -1.84 -12.97
CA ALA A 87 1.87 -2.03 -12.68
C ALA A 87 2.08 -2.43 -11.22
N ARG A 88 1.35 -1.79 -10.29
CA ARG A 88 1.39 -2.21 -8.89
C ARG A 88 0.95 -3.65 -8.70
N CYS A 89 -0.13 -4.11 -9.34
CA CYS A 89 -0.58 -5.50 -9.27
C CYS A 89 0.50 -6.45 -9.79
N ASP A 90 0.94 -6.26 -11.03
CA ASP A 90 1.94 -7.11 -11.70
C ASP A 90 3.24 -7.24 -10.88
N ARG A 91 3.71 -6.13 -10.27
CA ARG A 91 4.86 -6.18 -9.34
C ARG A 91 4.61 -6.98 -8.08
N TYR A 92 3.46 -6.83 -7.43
CA TYR A 92 3.20 -7.59 -6.21
C TYR A 92 2.99 -9.07 -6.51
N ASP A 93 2.46 -9.42 -7.68
CA ASP A 93 2.33 -10.81 -8.11
C ASP A 93 3.72 -11.44 -8.36
N PHE A 94 4.63 -10.72 -9.02
CA PHE A 94 6.03 -11.16 -9.15
C PHE A 94 6.74 -11.29 -7.79
N PHE A 95 6.51 -10.35 -6.86
CA PHE A 95 7.05 -10.47 -5.51
C PHE A 95 6.46 -11.66 -4.78
N LYS A 96 5.16 -11.93 -4.96
CA LYS A 96 4.45 -13.03 -4.31
C LYS A 96 4.98 -14.39 -4.76
N GLU A 97 5.13 -14.57 -6.06
CA GLU A 97 5.71 -15.78 -6.66
C GLU A 97 7.05 -16.13 -5.99
N ASN A 98 7.97 -15.16 -5.93
CA ASN A 98 9.30 -15.37 -5.35
C ASN A 98 9.28 -15.48 -3.83
N TYR A 99 8.41 -14.72 -3.16
CA TYR A 99 8.24 -14.81 -1.72
C TYR A 99 7.87 -16.23 -1.29
N ASP A 100 6.99 -16.90 -2.04
CA ASP A 100 6.58 -18.27 -1.78
C ASP A 100 7.66 -19.27 -2.22
N LYS A 101 8.18 -19.14 -3.44
CA LYS A 101 9.22 -20.01 -4.00
C LYS A 101 10.43 -20.15 -3.09
N TYR A 102 10.87 -19.05 -2.47
CA TYR A 102 12.03 -19.02 -1.58
C TYR A 102 11.68 -19.03 -0.09
N ASN A 103 10.40 -19.28 0.26
CA ASN A 103 9.89 -19.35 1.62
C ASN A 103 10.34 -18.15 2.49
N CYS A 104 10.16 -16.93 1.94
CA CYS A 104 10.62 -15.71 2.55
C CYS A 104 9.85 -15.40 3.85
N GLN A 105 10.56 -14.75 4.78
CA GLN A 105 9.97 -14.26 6.02
C GLN A 105 9.23 -12.94 5.79
N LYS A 106 9.79 -12.05 4.96
CA LYS A 106 9.26 -10.70 4.70
C LYS A 106 9.78 -10.14 3.39
N LEU A 107 9.00 -9.21 2.83
CA LEU A 107 9.38 -8.35 1.71
C LEU A 107 9.76 -6.96 2.25
N LEU A 108 10.93 -6.45 1.87
CA LEU A 108 11.39 -5.11 2.18
C LEU A 108 11.12 -4.15 1.02
N LEU A 109 10.61 -2.96 1.33
CA LEU A 109 10.42 -1.87 0.37
C LEU A 109 10.93 -0.55 0.93
N ALA A 110 11.49 0.29 0.07
CA ALA A 110 12.27 1.47 0.45
C ALA A 110 11.45 2.71 0.80
N HIS A 111 10.17 2.54 1.15
CA HIS A 111 9.30 3.69 1.42
C HIS A 111 9.80 4.49 2.63
N HIS A 112 9.83 5.81 2.49
CA HIS A 112 10.39 6.78 3.43
C HIS A 112 9.34 7.78 3.94
N LYS A 113 9.74 8.75 4.77
CA LYS A 113 8.80 9.70 5.40
C LYS A 113 8.03 10.55 4.39
N ASP A 114 8.66 10.99 3.29
CA ASP A 114 7.91 11.74 2.26
C ASP A 114 6.88 10.86 1.56
N ASP A 115 7.13 9.56 1.31
CA ASP A 115 6.09 8.66 0.80
C ASP A 115 4.87 8.58 1.75
N PHE A 116 5.13 8.59 3.05
CA PHE A 116 4.08 8.63 4.06
C PHE A 116 3.27 9.94 3.96
N LEU A 117 3.95 11.09 3.82
CA LEU A 117 3.33 12.39 3.65
C LEU A 117 2.48 12.47 2.37
N GLU A 118 3.07 12.12 1.23
CA GLU A 118 2.40 12.07 -0.08
C GLU A 118 1.12 11.25 0.02
N THR A 119 1.23 10.02 0.57
CA THR A 119 0.08 9.12 0.71
C THR A 119 -0.97 9.68 1.67
N ALA A 120 -0.56 10.26 2.80
CA ALA A 120 -1.49 10.83 3.78
C ALA A 120 -2.26 12.02 3.19
N ILE A 121 -1.58 12.90 2.46
CA ILE A 121 -2.20 14.05 1.78
C ILE A 121 -3.18 13.58 0.71
N MET A 122 -2.77 12.68 -0.18
CA MET A 122 -3.66 12.10 -1.20
C MET A 122 -4.93 11.49 -0.59
N GLN A 123 -4.77 10.74 0.51
CA GLN A 123 -5.90 10.11 1.20
C GLN A 123 -6.84 11.13 1.86
N LYS A 124 -6.29 12.24 2.37
CA LYS A 124 -7.05 13.35 2.94
C LYS A 124 -7.82 14.12 1.87
N GLU A 125 -7.18 14.45 0.76
CA GLU A 125 -7.79 15.12 -0.38
C GLU A 125 -8.92 14.27 -0.99
N ALA A 126 -8.72 12.95 -1.06
CA ALA A 126 -9.74 12.02 -1.52
C ALA A 126 -10.96 11.87 -0.57
N LYS A 127 -10.91 12.47 0.63
CA LYS A 127 -11.95 12.44 1.67
C LYS A 127 -12.45 11.01 1.98
N LYS A 128 -11.57 10.00 1.83
CA LYS A 128 -11.91 8.60 2.08
C LYS A 128 -11.93 8.33 3.58
N LYS A 129 -12.92 7.56 4.03
CA LYS A 129 -13.00 7.12 5.43
C LYS A 129 -12.08 5.91 5.64
N LEU A 130 -10.87 6.19 6.10
CA LEU A 130 -9.83 5.18 6.34
C LEU A 130 -9.60 4.98 7.84
N PHE A 131 -9.10 3.80 8.21
CA PHE A 131 -8.66 3.52 9.59
C PHE A 131 -7.19 3.80 9.85
N PHE A 132 -6.47 4.25 8.82
CA PHE A 132 -5.07 4.63 8.87
C PHE A 132 -4.75 5.51 7.67
N TYR A 133 -4.16 6.68 7.92
CA TYR A 133 -3.62 7.61 6.94
C TYR A 133 -2.12 7.42 6.78
N GLY A 134 -1.62 7.59 5.55
CA GLY A 134 -0.25 7.34 5.15
C GLY A 134 0.04 5.86 4.91
N ILE A 135 1.31 5.48 5.03
CA ILE A 135 1.80 4.11 4.80
C ILE A 135 2.15 3.44 6.14
N LYS A 136 1.61 2.24 6.38
CA LYS A 136 1.99 1.44 7.56
C LYS A 136 3.40 0.87 7.39
N GLU A 137 4.16 0.85 8.48
CA GLU A 137 5.49 0.26 8.51
C GLU A 137 5.50 -1.25 8.23
N LYS A 138 4.50 -1.97 8.77
CA LYS A 138 4.28 -3.39 8.55
C LYS A 138 2.88 -3.60 8.00
N THR A 139 2.72 -4.44 6.98
CA THR A 139 1.42 -4.78 6.40
C THR A 139 1.44 -6.20 5.88
N LEU A 140 0.37 -6.95 6.09
CA LEU A 140 0.16 -8.22 5.39
C LEU A 140 -0.56 -7.92 4.07
N LEU A 141 0.08 -8.25 2.95
CA LEU A 141 -0.46 -8.03 1.60
C LEU A 141 -0.26 -9.31 0.78
N GLN A 142 -1.33 -9.86 0.21
CA GLN A 142 -1.29 -11.17 -0.48
C GLN A 142 -0.56 -12.26 0.36
N ASN A 143 -0.81 -12.27 1.67
CA ASN A 143 -0.13 -13.14 2.66
C ASN A 143 1.40 -12.94 2.80
N MET A 144 1.97 -11.91 2.18
CA MET A 144 3.35 -11.49 2.42
C MET A 144 3.43 -10.46 3.54
N LEU A 145 4.37 -10.66 4.47
CA LEU A 145 4.72 -9.62 5.43
C LEU A 145 5.57 -8.55 4.73
N VAL A 146 4.97 -7.42 4.36
CA VAL A 146 5.67 -6.27 3.80
C VAL A 146 6.16 -5.36 4.92
N TYR A 147 7.46 -5.05 4.92
CA TYR A 147 8.12 -4.19 5.90
C TYR A 147 8.84 -3.03 5.22
N ARG A 148 8.69 -1.82 5.77
CA ARG A 148 9.22 -0.57 5.21
C ARG A 148 10.11 0.12 6.24
N PRO A 149 11.41 -0.25 6.32
CA PRO A 149 12.27 0.17 7.42
C PRO A 149 12.52 1.67 7.49
N PHE A 150 12.35 2.41 6.39
CA PHE A 150 12.67 3.83 6.31
C PHE A 150 11.48 4.76 6.57
N ILE A 151 10.26 4.24 6.63
CA ILE A 151 9.02 5.04 6.63
C ILE A 151 8.89 5.98 7.83
N LYS A 152 9.57 5.67 8.94
CA LYS A 152 9.63 6.49 10.16
C LYS A 152 11.02 7.07 10.42
N LYS A 153 12.00 6.76 9.59
CA LYS A 153 13.41 7.04 9.87
C LYS A 153 13.95 8.19 9.04
N TYR A 154 13.82 8.10 7.72
CA TYR A 154 14.50 9.02 6.80
C TYR A 154 13.50 9.78 5.93
N PHE A 155 13.82 11.04 5.65
CA PHE A 155 13.32 11.81 4.52
C PHE A 155 14.16 11.54 3.27
N LYS A 156 13.64 11.94 2.11
CA LYS A 156 14.27 11.76 0.81
C LYS A 156 15.66 12.38 0.73
N ASN A 157 15.82 13.60 1.23
CA ASN A 157 17.11 14.30 1.23
C ASN A 157 18.16 13.56 2.07
N GLU A 158 17.78 13.06 3.25
CA GLU A 158 18.68 12.26 4.10
C GLU A 158 19.14 10.99 3.35
N ILE A 159 18.25 10.33 2.62
CA ILE A 159 18.60 9.16 1.81
C ILE A 159 19.60 9.53 0.70
N LEU A 160 19.38 10.65 -0.01
CA LEU A 160 20.30 11.11 -1.05
C LEU A 160 21.68 11.45 -0.49
N GLU A 161 21.75 12.12 0.66
CA GLU A 161 23.00 12.38 1.38
C GLU A 161 23.73 11.08 1.75
N TYR A 162 23.03 10.04 2.19
CA TYR A 162 23.64 8.74 2.43
C TYR A 162 24.12 8.06 1.14
N CYS A 163 23.38 8.18 0.05
CA CYS A 163 23.80 7.62 -1.24
C CYS A 163 25.10 8.28 -1.71
N GLN A 164 25.21 9.60 -1.59
CA GLN A 164 26.44 10.35 -1.89
C GLN A 164 27.58 9.95 -0.94
N LYS A 165 27.33 9.95 0.37
CA LYS A 165 28.34 9.62 1.39
C LYS A 165 28.95 8.23 1.21
N PHE A 166 28.16 7.26 0.75
CA PHE A 166 28.61 5.88 0.54
C PHE A 166 28.89 5.55 -0.93
N ASN A 167 28.90 6.55 -1.83
CA ASN A 167 29.06 6.37 -3.27
C ASN A 167 28.18 5.25 -3.84
N LEU A 168 26.91 5.20 -3.42
CA LEU A 168 25.98 4.18 -3.89
C LEU A 168 25.58 4.50 -5.34
N PRO A 169 25.71 3.55 -6.27
CA PRO A 169 25.20 3.74 -7.61
C PRO A 169 23.68 3.71 -7.58
N TYR A 170 23.06 4.67 -8.27
CA TYR A 170 21.62 4.72 -8.52
C TYR A 170 21.39 5.51 -9.80
N HIS A 171 20.25 5.25 -10.45
CA HIS A 171 19.82 6.03 -11.60
C HIS A 171 18.65 6.94 -11.21
N LEU A 172 18.63 8.15 -11.76
CA LEU A 172 17.60 9.14 -11.50
C LEU A 172 16.55 9.07 -12.61
N ASP A 173 15.35 8.67 -12.23
CA ASP A 173 14.21 8.73 -13.14
C ASP A 173 13.73 10.19 -13.29
N TYR A 174 14.02 10.75 -14.46
CA TYR A 174 13.70 12.14 -14.84
C TYR A 174 12.21 12.45 -14.79
N THR A 175 11.33 11.44 -14.92
CA THR A 175 9.88 11.67 -14.89
C THR A 175 9.36 12.06 -13.51
N ASN A 176 10.13 11.78 -12.45
CA ASN A 176 9.78 12.16 -11.08
C ASN A 176 9.75 13.68 -10.85
N GLU A 177 10.35 14.45 -11.75
CA GLU A 177 10.36 15.91 -11.67
C GLU A 177 9.18 16.54 -12.42
N LEU A 178 8.44 15.75 -13.21
CA LEU A 178 7.32 16.22 -14.00
C LEU A 178 6.01 16.15 -13.20
N PRO A 179 5.17 17.22 -13.20
CA PRO A 179 3.89 17.26 -12.47
C PRO A 179 2.77 16.47 -13.15
N ILE A 180 3.06 15.25 -13.62
CA ILE A 180 2.13 14.41 -14.40
C ILE A 180 1.05 13.83 -13.50
N THR A 181 1.45 13.15 -12.41
CA THR A 181 0.52 12.45 -11.52
C THR A 181 0.14 13.30 -10.31
N THR A 182 -1.01 13.02 -9.67
CA THR A 182 -1.40 13.66 -8.40
C THR A 182 -0.29 13.54 -7.35
N ARG A 183 0.38 12.38 -7.34
CA ARG A 183 1.49 12.12 -6.43
C ARG A 183 2.69 13.03 -6.71
N ASN A 184 3.08 13.19 -7.98
CA ASN A 184 4.18 14.09 -8.35
C ASN A 184 3.86 15.55 -8.00
N LYS A 185 2.62 16.00 -8.23
CA LYS A 185 2.17 17.35 -7.83
C LYS A 185 2.32 17.58 -6.32
N ILE A 186 1.93 16.60 -5.50
CA ILE A 186 2.10 16.69 -4.04
C ILE A 186 3.57 16.65 -3.65
N ARG A 187 4.38 15.81 -4.28
CA ARG A 187 5.83 15.73 -4.04
C ARG A 187 6.53 17.07 -4.28
N LEU A 188 6.20 17.74 -5.39
CA LEU A 188 6.75 19.07 -5.69
C LEU A 188 6.36 20.09 -4.61
N LYS A 189 5.09 20.11 -4.17
CA LYS A 189 4.67 20.95 -3.04
C LYS A 189 5.41 20.62 -1.73
N LEU A 190 5.68 19.34 -1.47
CA LEU A 190 6.43 18.89 -0.29
C LEU A 190 7.91 19.27 -0.34
N LYS A 191 8.49 19.60 -1.51
CA LYS A 191 9.86 20.11 -1.60
C LYS A 191 9.96 21.50 -0.96
N GLU A 192 8.91 22.31 -1.03
CA GLU A 192 8.83 23.64 -0.42
C GLU A 192 8.66 23.61 1.11
N TRP A 193 8.33 22.45 1.68
CA TRP A 193 8.13 22.32 3.11
C TRP A 193 9.45 22.14 3.86
N SER A 194 9.63 22.91 4.93
CA SER A 194 10.70 22.70 5.89
C SER A 194 10.56 21.35 6.61
N SER A 195 11.69 20.85 7.14
CA SER A 195 11.70 19.66 8.00
C SER A 195 10.78 19.79 9.20
N LYS A 196 10.58 21.01 9.73
CA LYS A 196 9.68 21.27 10.86
C LYS A 196 8.22 21.08 10.46
N GLU A 197 7.80 21.60 9.31
CA GLU A 197 6.44 21.44 8.77
C GLU A 197 6.12 19.98 8.48
N LYS A 198 7.04 19.29 7.78
CA LYS A 198 6.92 17.85 7.50
C LYS A 198 6.72 17.03 8.78
N ASN A 199 7.55 17.25 9.79
CA ASN A 199 7.44 16.54 11.07
C ASN A 199 6.18 16.90 11.84
N SER A 200 5.76 18.17 11.82
CA SER A 200 4.51 18.61 12.44
C SER A 200 3.30 17.89 11.83
N PHE A 201 3.24 17.81 10.50
CA PHE A 201 2.17 17.12 9.79
C PHE A 201 2.20 15.60 10.07
N ILE A 202 3.37 14.96 10.06
CA ILE A 202 3.50 13.54 10.46
C ILE A 202 2.95 13.33 11.88
N LYS A 203 3.28 14.22 12.83
CA LYS A 203 2.79 14.14 14.21
C LYS A 203 1.26 14.28 14.28
N GLN A 204 0.68 15.21 13.53
CA GLN A 204 -0.76 15.37 13.41
C GLN A 204 -1.42 14.09 12.89
N ILE A 205 -0.97 13.58 11.74
CA ILE A 205 -1.52 12.36 11.13
C ILE A 205 -1.38 11.16 12.08
N ASN A 206 -0.27 11.04 12.81
CA ASN A 206 -0.10 9.98 13.81
C ASN A 206 -1.08 10.10 14.98
N LYS A 207 -1.41 11.31 15.44
CA LYS A 207 -2.45 11.53 16.47
C LYS A 207 -3.82 11.10 15.95
N GLU A 208 -4.15 11.47 14.72
CA GLU A 208 -5.40 11.07 14.08
C GLU A 208 -5.47 9.55 13.85
N ASN A 209 -4.38 8.92 13.45
CA ASN A 209 -4.28 7.47 13.32
C ASN A 209 -4.53 6.77 14.66
N LYS A 210 -4.01 7.30 15.79
CA LYS A 210 -4.30 6.74 17.12
C LYS A 210 -5.80 6.80 17.44
N ILE A 211 -6.46 7.92 17.15
CA ILE A 211 -7.91 8.08 17.37
C ILE A 211 -8.69 7.09 16.49
N THR A 212 -8.37 7.06 15.22
CA THR A 212 -9.06 6.24 14.23
C THR A 212 -8.89 4.75 14.50
N GLN A 213 -7.73 4.32 15.00
CA GLN A 213 -7.51 2.95 15.45
C GLN A 213 -8.34 2.58 16.69
N LYS A 214 -8.56 3.51 17.62
CA LYS A 214 -9.49 3.27 18.74
C LYS A 214 -10.92 3.08 18.23
N ILE A 215 -11.34 3.92 17.28
CA ILE A 215 -12.66 3.79 16.63
C ILE A 215 -12.78 2.45 15.91
N TYR A 216 -11.77 2.06 15.13
CA TYR A 216 -11.72 0.75 14.44
C TYR A 216 -11.97 -0.41 15.40
N LYS A 217 -11.27 -0.44 16.54
CA LYS A 217 -11.42 -1.51 17.54
C LYS A 217 -12.84 -1.57 18.12
N LYS A 218 -13.45 -0.42 18.41
CA LYS A 218 -14.83 -0.35 18.91
C LYS A 218 -15.84 -0.79 17.86
N ALA A 219 -15.70 -0.28 16.63
CA ALA A 219 -16.52 -0.68 15.49
C ALA A 219 -16.40 -2.18 15.20
N LEU A 220 -15.20 -2.75 15.26
CA LEU A 220 -14.99 -4.18 15.06
C LEU A 220 -15.71 -5.02 16.14
N LYS A 221 -15.71 -4.58 17.40
CA LYS A 221 -16.46 -5.25 18.48
C LYS A 221 -17.96 -5.25 18.21
N GLU A 222 -18.52 -4.10 17.82
CA GLU A 222 -19.93 -3.98 17.43
C GLU A 222 -20.27 -4.82 16.20
N LEU A 223 -19.39 -4.85 15.19
CA LEU A 223 -19.55 -5.71 14.02
C LEU A 223 -19.63 -7.19 14.39
N GLN A 224 -18.79 -7.67 15.31
CA GLN A 224 -18.87 -9.06 15.76
C GLN A 224 -20.18 -9.37 16.49
N GLN A 225 -20.71 -8.42 17.27
CA GLN A 225 -22.01 -8.60 17.91
C GLN A 225 -23.15 -8.61 16.89
N TRP A 226 -23.12 -7.70 15.91
CA TRP A 226 -24.11 -7.65 14.83
C TRP A 226 -24.07 -8.90 13.93
N LYS A 227 -22.88 -9.47 13.71
CA LYS A 227 -22.73 -10.74 12.99
C LYS A 227 -23.45 -11.88 13.72
N LYS A 228 -23.44 -11.93 15.06
CA LYS A 228 -24.15 -12.95 15.85
C LYS A 228 -25.68 -12.89 15.68
N THR A 229 -26.24 -11.73 15.32
CA THR A 229 -27.66 -11.59 15.03
C THR A 229 -28.01 -11.93 13.58
N ALA A 230 -27.07 -12.48 12.81
CA ALA A 230 -27.17 -12.65 11.36
C ALA A 230 -27.46 -11.32 10.64
N TYR A 231 -26.78 -10.26 11.08
CA TYR A 231 -26.87 -8.91 10.50
C TYR A 231 -28.30 -8.33 10.51
N GLU A 232 -28.98 -8.46 11.65
CA GLU A 232 -30.36 -7.99 11.83
C GLU A 232 -30.46 -6.45 11.88
N GLN A 233 -31.45 -5.89 11.18
CA GLN A 233 -31.61 -4.46 10.97
C GLN A 233 -31.88 -3.68 12.27
N ASN A 234 -32.74 -4.19 13.17
CA ASN A 234 -33.05 -3.47 14.40
C ASN A 234 -31.83 -3.39 15.31
N TYR A 235 -31.01 -4.45 15.35
CA TYR A 235 -29.72 -4.43 16.00
C TYR A 235 -28.80 -3.36 15.40
N PHE A 236 -28.72 -3.29 14.06
CA PHE A 236 -27.93 -2.26 13.37
C PHE A 236 -28.35 -0.83 13.75
N LYS A 237 -29.66 -0.58 13.90
CA LYS A 237 -30.21 0.73 14.31
C LYS A 237 -29.59 1.23 15.63
N ASN A 238 -29.25 0.34 16.55
CA ASN A 238 -28.72 0.67 17.86
C ASN A 238 -27.18 0.77 17.91
N LEU A 239 -26.48 0.41 16.83
CA LEU A 239 -25.01 0.48 16.78
C LEU A 239 -24.51 1.91 16.75
N LYS A 240 -23.40 2.20 17.44
CA LYS A 240 -22.82 3.54 17.48
C LYS A 240 -21.96 3.82 16.25
N TYR A 241 -21.21 2.82 15.80
CA TYR A 241 -20.19 2.99 14.75
C TYR A 241 -20.65 2.50 13.37
N LYS A 242 -21.91 2.79 13.00
CA LYS A 242 -22.58 2.24 11.80
C LYS A 242 -21.74 2.34 10.53
N ILE A 243 -21.21 3.53 10.21
CA ILE A 243 -20.45 3.74 8.97
C ILE A 243 -19.12 2.98 9.02
N GLU A 244 -18.40 3.04 10.14
CA GLU A 244 -17.15 2.33 10.33
C GLU A 244 -17.34 0.81 10.22
N ILE A 245 -18.41 0.29 10.80
CA ILE A 245 -18.80 -1.12 10.67
C ILE A 245 -19.00 -1.49 9.20
N LEU A 246 -19.70 -0.66 8.43
CA LEU A 246 -19.89 -0.89 6.99
C LEU A 246 -18.56 -0.87 6.23
N VAL A 247 -17.66 0.06 6.53
CA VAL A 247 -16.32 0.10 5.90
C VAL A 247 -15.56 -1.20 6.19
N ILE A 248 -15.55 -1.66 7.45
CA ILE A 248 -14.86 -2.90 7.84
C ILE A 248 -15.48 -4.11 7.14
N LEU A 249 -16.82 -4.23 7.18
CA LEU A 249 -17.55 -5.37 6.66
C LEU A 249 -17.41 -5.50 5.14
N LEU A 250 -17.58 -4.40 4.41
CA LEU A 250 -17.49 -4.40 2.95
C LEU A 250 -16.05 -4.68 2.49
N HIS A 251 -15.04 -4.19 3.21
CA HIS A 251 -13.65 -4.54 2.95
C HIS A 251 -13.38 -6.03 3.21
N GLN A 252 -13.92 -6.61 4.29
CA GLN A 252 -13.77 -8.04 4.58
C GLN A 252 -14.46 -8.94 3.54
N LYS A 253 -15.62 -8.52 3.02
CA LYS A 253 -16.42 -9.30 2.08
C LYS A 253 -15.96 -9.21 0.64
N PHE A 254 -15.57 -8.01 0.20
CA PHE A 254 -15.36 -7.73 -1.23
C PHE A 254 -13.95 -7.25 -1.57
N GLN A 255 -13.05 -7.15 -0.58
CA GLN A 255 -11.61 -6.84 -0.66
C GLN A 255 -11.16 -5.57 -1.43
N VAL A 256 -12.03 -4.84 -2.14
CA VAL A 256 -11.60 -3.77 -3.08
C VAL A 256 -12.61 -2.61 -3.20
N LEU A 257 -13.68 -2.58 -2.39
CA LEU A 257 -14.69 -1.53 -2.50
C LEU A 257 -14.23 -0.20 -1.84
N ASN A 258 -13.55 0.63 -2.64
CA ASN A 258 -13.33 2.05 -2.32
C ASN A 258 -14.65 2.82 -2.52
N LEU A 259 -15.48 2.86 -1.48
CA LEU A 259 -16.75 3.58 -1.51
C LEU A 259 -16.58 5.03 -1.05
N SER A 260 -17.25 5.94 -1.74
CA SER A 260 -17.35 7.33 -1.30
C SER A 260 -18.17 7.43 -0.01
N SER A 261 -17.94 8.50 0.76
CA SER A 261 -18.71 8.77 1.99
C SER A 261 -20.22 8.83 1.71
N GLY A 262 -20.64 9.42 0.58
CA GLY A 262 -22.04 9.44 0.16
C GLY A 262 -22.61 8.04 -0.12
N LYS A 263 -21.83 7.16 -0.73
CA LYS A 263 -22.29 5.78 -0.98
C LYS A 263 -22.41 4.96 0.31
N LEU A 264 -21.49 5.17 1.27
CA LEU A 264 -21.59 4.56 2.60
C LEU A 264 -22.84 5.03 3.35
N GLU A 265 -23.18 6.32 3.22
CA GLU A 265 -24.40 6.88 3.80
C GLU A 265 -25.66 6.29 3.16
N ASN A 266 -25.66 6.14 1.83
CA ASN A 266 -26.76 5.48 1.12
C ASN A 266 -26.94 4.02 1.54
N ILE A 267 -25.84 3.27 1.76
CA ILE A 267 -25.90 1.90 2.27
C ILE A 267 -26.47 1.88 3.70
N LYS A 268 -26.03 2.80 4.56
CA LYS A 268 -26.58 2.93 5.93
C LYS A 268 -28.09 3.17 5.88
N ASN A 269 -28.55 4.09 5.03
CA ASN A 269 -29.96 4.42 4.87
C ASN A 269 -30.75 3.26 4.27
N PHE A 270 -30.19 2.52 3.32
CA PHE A 270 -30.77 1.29 2.80
C PHE A 270 -30.98 0.24 3.89
N ILE A 271 -29.99 0.02 4.76
CA ILE A 271 -30.14 -0.94 5.87
C ILE A 271 -31.24 -0.47 6.82
N LEU A 272 -31.26 0.82 7.16
CA LEU A 272 -32.21 1.41 8.12
C LEU A 272 -33.63 1.61 7.56
N SER A 273 -33.85 1.49 6.24
CA SER A 273 -35.15 1.72 5.61
C SER A 273 -36.23 0.75 6.11
N SER A 274 -37.46 1.23 6.21
CA SER A 274 -38.61 0.45 6.69
C SER A 274 -38.89 -0.80 5.85
N ASN A 275 -38.56 -0.78 4.54
CA ASN A 275 -38.70 -1.94 3.69
C ASN A 275 -37.77 -3.07 4.15
N ARG A 276 -38.35 -4.16 4.64
CA ARG A 276 -37.60 -5.31 5.19
C ARG A 276 -37.10 -6.29 4.14
N THR A 277 -37.49 -6.14 2.87
CA THR A 277 -37.02 -7.00 1.77
C THR A 277 -36.70 -6.17 0.52
N SER A 278 -35.41 -6.03 0.21
CA SER A 278 -34.93 -5.19 -0.90
C SER A 278 -33.48 -5.50 -1.26
N LYS A 279 -33.03 -5.01 -2.42
CA LYS A 279 -31.64 -5.12 -2.89
C LYS A 279 -31.03 -3.73 -3.10
N PHE A 280 -29.73 -3.59 -2.82
CA PHE A 280 -28.96 -2.38 -3.06
C PHE A 280 -27.74 -2.70 -3.89
N LEU A 281 -27.56 -1.99 -5.00
CA LEU A 281 -26.43 -2.23 -5.89
C LEU A 281 -25.14 -1.61 -5.34
N LEU A 282 -24.16 -2.44 -4.98
CA LEU A 282 -22.84 -1.99 -4.54
C LEU A 282 -21.98 -1.59 -5.72
N LYS A 283 -21.75 -2.46 -6.69
CA LYS A 283 -20.92 -2.19 -7.88
C LYS A 283 -21.08 -3.33 -8.88
N ASN A 284 -21.18 -3.02 -10.18
CA ASN A 284 -21.41 -4.01 -11.24
C ASN A 284 -22.60 -4.91 -10.87
N ASP A 285 -22.42 -6.22 -10.69
CA ASP A 285 -23.47 -7.16 -10.27
C ASP A 285 -23.40 -7.54 -8.79
N LEU A 286 -22.63 -6.80 -7.98
CA LEU A 286 -22.56 -7.01 -6.53
C LEU A 286 -23.70 -6.27 -5.83
N TYR A 287 -24.51 -6.99 -5.08
CA TYR A 287 -25.64 -6.45 -4.33
C TYR A 287 -25.51 -6.70 -2.83
N LEU A 288 -26.05 -5.78 -2.03
CA LEU A 288 -26.47 -6.07 -0.66
C LEU A 288 -27.95 -6.44 -0.69
N ILE A 289 -28.29 -7.58 -0.09
CA ILE A 289 -29.67 -8.06 -0.07
C ILE A 289 -30.17 -8.03 1.36
N LYS A 290 -31.27 -7.32 1.60
CA LYS A 290 -32.02 -7.36 2.84
C LYS A 290 -33.21 -8.29 2.63
N ASN A 291 -33.35 -9.32 3.47
CA ASN A 291 -34.46 -10.27 3.44
C ASN A 291 -35.09 -10.39 4.84
N LYS A 292 -36.37 -10.05 4.97
CA LYS A 292 -37.10 -9.98 6.26
C LYS A 292 -36.33 -9.20 7.36
N GLY A 293 -35.56 -8.19 6.97
CA GLY A 293 -34.77 -7.34 7.87
C GLY A 293 -33.38 -7.88 8.23
N LYS A 294 -32.92 -8.98 7.62
CA LYS A 294 -31.56 -9.50 7.77
C LYS A 294 -30.73 -9.19 6.53
N LEU A 295 -29.49 -8.74 6.73
CA LEU A 295 -28.58 -8.41 5.63
C LEU A 295 -27.76 -9.62 5.18
N SER A 296 -27.63 -9.77 3.87
CA SER A 296 -26.84 -10.79 3.17
C SER A 296 -26.01 -10.14 2.05
N PHE A 297 -24.93 -10.82 1.66
CA PHE A 297 -23.84 -10.33 0.81
C PHE A 297 -23.57 -11.30 -0.31
#